data_AF-A0A8T5DX08-F1
#
_entry.id   AF-A0A8T5DX08-F1
#
_cell.length_a   1.000
_cell.length_b   1.000
_cell.length_c   1.000
_cell.angle_alpha   90.00
_cell.angle_beta   90.00
_cell.angle_gamma   90.00
#
_symmetry.space_group_name_H-M   'P 1'
#
loop_
_entity.id
_entity.type
_entity.pdbx_description
1 polymer ?
#
loop_
_entity_poly.entity_id
_entity_poly.type
_entity_poly.pdbx_seq_one_letter_code
_entity_poly.pdbx_strand_id
1 'polypeptide(L)'
;MENSSDFAAVHAYLCADGYVIRNHETQKQKYYYIGLRNTNKKLLLDFQEKFEKVFGITPYMNKDMDRCSVGSKYIYFNIVNNYGSFHSRDWNVMKYMNKEQAARWLRAFFDCEGWVWVRKAKNRAIGTDSVNHKGLQQVANLLKEHFDISTSIRPRSNRDTATLCIYGKDQLIKFEEEIGFLHPFKKKRLRESIETYVNYNWDFSKGSNKIIKEKARTRKPYTVRLMSILKENLDRVKQELETFGIESKIRKAVNGQGRIYYELSSYGRENLDKWLSNDLISEEQIKKVKSKK
;
A
#
# COMPACT_ATOMS: atom_id res chain seq x y z
N MET A 1 30.09 13.92 -2.92
CA MET A 1 29.31 13.13 -3.91
C MET A 1 28.47 12.07 -3.22
N GLU A 2 29.08 11.21 -2.41
CA GLU A 2 28.46 9.99 -1.83
C GLU A 2 27.32 10.25 -0.82
N ASN A 3 27.20 11.48 -0.30
CA ASN A 3 26.19 11.87 0.69
C ASN A 3 25.03 12.70 0.12
N SER A 4 24.84 12.79 -1.20
CA SER A 4 23.67 13.51 -1.75
C SER A 4 22.43 12.61 -1.82
N SER A 5 21.25 13.20 -1.60
CA SER A 5 19.97 12.49 -1.77
C SER A 5 19.69 12.15 -3.25
N ASP A 6 20.31 12.88 -4.19
CA ASP A 6 20.30 12.55 -5.62
C ASP A 6 21.11 11.29 -5.93
N PHE A 7 22.28 11.10 -5.31
CA PHE A 7 23.06 9.88 -5.49
C PHE A 7 22.32 8.66 -4.93
N ALA A 8 21.64 8.80 -3.79
CA ALA A 8 20.80 7.73 -3.22
C ALA A 8 19.71 7.26 -4.21
N ALA A 9 19.06 8.20 -4.91
CA ALA A 9 18.12 7.86 -5.98
C ALA A 9 18.79 7.19 -7.18
N VAL A 10 19.92 7.72 -7.67
CA VAL A 10 20.67 7.10 -8.79
C VAL A 10 21.08 5.67 -8.45
N HIS A 11 21.63 5.45 -7.27
CA HIS A 11 22.00 4.13 -6.78
C HIS A 11 20.80 3.18 -6.75
N ALA A 12 19.65 3.62 -6.24
CA ALA A 12 18.44 2.79 -6.20
C ALA A 12 17.93 2.43 -7.60
N TYR A 13 17.97 3.37 -8.56
CA TYR A 13 17.67 3.07 -9.96
C TYR A 13 18.58 1.97 -10.51
N LEU A 14 19.88 2.04 -10.21
CA LEU A 14 20.86 1.04 -10.65
C LEU A 14 20.67 -0.33 -10.00
N CYS A 15 20.18 -0.40 -8.76
CA CYS A 15 19.87 -1.68 -8.10
C CYS A 15 18.59 -2.35 -8.61
N ALA A 16 17.71 -1.58 -9.24
CA ALA A 16 16.42 -2.03 -9.76
C ALA A 16 16.52 -2.31 -11.27
N ASP A 17 15.88 -1.47 -12.08
CA ASP A 17 15.82 -1.58 -13.54
C ASP A 17 17.09 -1.09 -14.27
N GLY A 18 18.07 -0.58 -13.52
CA GLY A 18 19.32 -0.07 -14.07
C GLY A 18 20.36 -1.14 -14.29
N TYR A 19 21.49 -0.71 -14.85
CA TYR A 19 22.61 -1.59 -15.16
C TYR A 19 23.93 -0.85 -15.03
N VAL A 20 24.92 -1.55 -14.50
CA VAL A 20 26.33 -1.14 -14.40
C VAL A 20 27.15 -2.27 -15.00
N ILE A 21 27.50 -2.15 -16.27
CA ILE A 21 28.05 -3.28 -17.05
C ILE A 21 29.39 -2.93 -17.69
N ARG A 22 30.24 -3.94 -17.78
CA ARG A 22 31.45 -3.93 -18.60
C ARG A 22 31.48 -5.17 -19.49
N ASN A 23 32.22 -5.08 -20.59
CA ASN A 23 32.50 -6.26 -21.40
C ASN A 23 33.24 -7.34 -20.61
N HIS A 24 33.02 -8.60 -21.02
CA HIS A 24 33.79 -9.73 -20.50
C HIS A 24 35.30 -9.50 -20.68
N GLU A 25 36.10 -10.06 -19.76
CA GLU A 25 37.53 -9.82 -19.71
C GLU A 25 38.26 -10.28 -20.98
N THR A 26 37.69 -11.26 -21.68
CA THR A 26 38.24 -11.83 -22.92
C THR A 26 37.97 -10.98 -24.18
N GLN A 27 37.08 -9.99 -24.15
CA GLN A 27 36.81 -9.15 -25.33
C GLN A 27 37.82 -8.01 -25.47
N LYS A 28 38.33 -7.78 -26.70
CA LYS A 28 39.34 -6.75 -27.01
C LYS A 28 38.84 -5.32 -26.77
N GLN A 29 37.62 -5.00 -27.17
CA GLN A 29 37.02 -3.70 -26.90
C GLN A 29 36.39 -3.69 -25.51
N LYS A 30 36.74 -2.71 -24.68
CA LYS A 30 36.14 -2.53 -23.35
C LYS A 30 35.15 -1.38 -23.40
N TYR A 31 33.87 -1.67 -23.17
CA TYR A 31 32.91 -0.63 -22.79
C TYR A 31 32.57 -0.72 -21.31
N TYR A 32 32.18 0.43 -20.76
CA TYR A 32 31.75 0.61 -19.39
C TYR A 32 30.48 1.46 -19.43
N TYR A 33 29.33 0.82 -19.30
CA TYR A 33 28.05 1.50 -19.40
C TYR A 33 27.32 1.50 -18.08
N ILE A 34 26.73 2.65 -17.78
CA ILE A 34 25.85 2.87 -16.65
C ILE A 34 24.56 3.42 -17.22
N GLY A 35 23.42 2.88 -16.83
CA GLY A 35 22.15 3.41 -17.31
C GLY A 35 20.93 2.80 -16.65
N LEU A 36 19.78 3.37 -17.02
CA LEU A 36 18.46 2.91 -16.64
C LEU A 36 17.71 2.49 -17.90
N ARG A 37 17.04 1.34 -17.85
CA ARG A 37 16.06 0.94 -18.87
C ARG A 37 14.68 0.91 -18.25
N ASN A 38 13.76 1.76 -18.69
CA ASN A 38 12.43 1.81 -18.12
C ASN A 38 11.43 2.32 -19.16
N THR A 39 10.20 1.80 -19.15
CA THR A 39 9.15 2.24 -20.08
C THR A 39 8.51 3.56 -19.65
N ASN A 40 8.76 4.02 -18.43
CA ASN A 40 8.25 5.27 -17.91
C ASN A 40 9.26 6.42 -18.13
N LYS A 41 8.97 7.27 -19.12
CA LYS A 41 9.77 8.46 -19.44
C LYS A 41 10.04 9.38 -18.23
N LYS A 42 9.09 9.48 -17.29
CA LYS A 42 9.27 10.34 -16.10
C LYS A 42 10.38 9.84 -15.19
N LEU A 43 10.54 8.52 -15.09
CA LEU A 43 11.63 7.91 -14.31
C LEU A 43 12.98 8.06 -15.03
N LEU A 44 13.00 7.92 -16.35
CA LEU A 44 14.21 8.15 -17.15
C LEU A 44 14.72 9.60 -17.04
N LEU A 45 13.80 10.58 -17.05
CA LEU A 45 14.14 11.99 -16.86
C LEU A 45 14.62 12.28 -15.43
N ASP A 46 13.97 11.73 -14.40
CA ASP A 46 14.42 11.85 -13.01
C ASP A 46 15.82 11.25 -12.82
N PHE A 47 16.08 10.08 -13.42
CA PHE A 47 17.40 9.48 -13.43
C PHE A 47 18.42 10.37 -14.14
N GLN A 48 18.11 10.88 -15.34
CA GLN A 48 19.01 11.74 -16.13
C GLN A 48 19.42 13.00 -15.35
N GLU A 49 18.45 13.72 -14.80
CA GLU A 49 18.67 14.96 -14.05
C GLU A 49 19.52 14.70 -12.80
N LYS A 50 19.21 13.65 -12.04
CA LYS A 50 19.96 13.31 -10.83
C LYS A 50 21.36 12.82 -11.14
N PHE A 51 21.51 12.04 -12.21
CA PHE A 51 22.80 11.56 -12.65
C PHE A 51 23.70 12.72 -13.06
N GLU A 52 23.17 13.70 -13.80
CA GLU A 52 23.90 14.91 -14.17
C GLU A 52 24.33 15.71 -12.92
N LYS A 53 23.43 15.92 -11.95
CA LYS A 53 23.77 16.62 -10.70
C LYS A 53 24.87 15.92 -9.89
N VAL A 54 24.89 14.58 -9.92
CA VAL A 54 25.88 13.80 -9.16
C VAL A 54 27.23 13.77 -9.88
N PHE A 55 27.24 13.51 -11.18
CA PHE A 55 28.46 13.19 -11.93
C PHE A 55 28.92 14.29 -12.90
N GLY A 56 28.13 15.36 -13.06
CA GLY A 56 28.41 16.44 -14.01
C GLY A 56 28.29 16.03 -15.47
N ILE A 57 27.68 14.88 -15.76
CA ILE A 57 27.52 14.33 -17.11
C ILE A 57 26.06 13.94 -17.31
N THR A 58 25.42 14.51 -18.33
CA THR A 58 24.06 14.14 -18.73
C THR A 58 24.08 12.80 -19.47
N PRO A 59 23.43 11.73 -18.96
CA PRO A 59 23.28 10.49 -19.72
C PRO A 59 22.48 10.72 -21.01
N TYR A 60 22.81 9.99 -22.06
CA TYR A 60 22.10 10.04 -23.33
C TYR A 60 20.78 9.27 -23.25
N MET A 61 19.70 9.90 -23.71
CA MET A 61 18.39 9.27 -23.89
C MET A 61 18.28 8.74 -25.32
N ASN A 62 17.98 7.45 -25.49
CA ASN A 62 17.83 6.88 -26.83
C ASN A 62 16.55 7.38 -27.54
N LYS A 63 16.50 7.18 -28.86
CA LYS A 63 15.36 7.58 -29.71
C LYS A 63 14.04 6.96 -29.27
N ASP A 64 14.08 5.71 -28.81
CA ASP A 64 12.90 4.98 -28.35
C ASP A 64 12.43 5.41 -26.96
N MET A 65 13.19 6.27 -26.28
CA MET A 65 12.87 6.80 -24.95
C MET A 65 12.63 5.71 -23.91
N ASP A 66 13.32 4.57 -24.04
CA ASP A 66 13.26 3.44 -23.11
C ASP A 66 14.57 3.23 -22.35
N ARG A 67 15.62 3.99 -22.70
CA ARG A 67 16.97 3.85 -22.14
C ARG A 67 17.65 5.21 -21.97
N CYS A 68 18.23 5.41 -20.79
CA CYS A 68 19.02 6.57 -20.42
C CYS A 68 20.39 6.10 -19.92
N SER A 69 21.49 6.39 -20.63
CA SER A 69 22.79 5.81 -20.31
C SER A 69 24.00 6.65 -20.69
N VAL A 70 25.12 6.35 -20.02
CA VAL A 70 26.42 6.96 -20.27
C VAL A 70 27.50 5.87 -20.37
N GLY A 71 28.41 6.05 -21.31
CA GLY A 71 29.66 5.28 -21.36
C GLY A 71 30.75 6.00 -20.56
N SER A 72 31.16 5.47 -19.42
CA SER A 72 32.25 6.05 -18.62
C SER A 72 32.96 5.01 -17.76
N LYS A 73 34.24 4.78 -18.06
CA LYS A 73 35.11 3.90 -17.27
C LYS A 73 35.29 4.42 -15.85
N TYR A 74 35.46 5.74 -15.70
CA TYR A 74 35.67 6.38 -14.40
C TYR A 74 34.45 6.20 -13.49
N ILE A 75 33.25 6.54 -13.97
CA ILE A 75 32.01 6.41 -13.18
C ILE A 75 31.75 4.94 -12.84
N TYR A 76 31.96 4.03 -13.78
CA TYR A 76 31.80 2.60 -13.54
C TYR A 76 32.63 2.12 -12.34
N PHE A 77 33.93 2.40 -12.34
CA PHE A 77 34.80 1.95 -11.26
C PHE A 77 34.53 2.70 -9.95
N ASN A 78 34.18 3.98 -10.00
CA ASN A 78 33.77 4.71 -8.82
C ASN A 78 32.54 4.08 -8.14
N ILE A 79 31.52 3.70 -8.90
CA ILE A 79 30.31 3.07 -8.37
C ILE A 79 30.61 1.64 -7.85
N VAL A 80 31.26 0.81 -8.67
CA VAL A 80 31.49 -0.61 -8.31
C VAL A 80 32.46 -0.77 -7.14
N ASN A 81 33.52 0.05 -7.06
CA ASN A 81 34.49 -0.05 -5.96
C ASN A 81 33.89 0.37 -4.61
N ASN A 82 32.94 1.32 -4.62
CA ASN A 82 32.32 1.83 -3.39
C ASN A 82 31.08 1.05 -2.95
N TYR A 83 30.29 0.53 -3.90
CA TYR A 83 28.97 -0.05 -3.61
C TYR A 83 28.83 -1.52 -4.03
N GLY A 84 29.84 -2.06 -4.69
CA GLY A 84 29.90 -3.46 -5.11
C GLY A 84 29.07 -3.73 -6.37
N SER A 85 28.42 -4.90 -6.37
CA SER A 85 27.67 -5.39 -7.53
C SER A 85 26.30 -4.74 -7.66
N PHE A 86 25.82 -4.60 -8.90
CA PHE A 86 24.45 -4.20 -9.23
C PHE A 86 23.68 -5.33 -9.92
N HIS A 87 24.22 -6.54 -9.90
CA HIS A 87 23.53 -7.71 -10.43
C HIS A 87 22.36 -8.13 -9.55
N SER A 88 21.35 -8.77 -10.16
CA SER A 88 20.05 -9.04 -9.54
C SER A 88 20.08 -9.80 -8.22
N ARG A 89 21.15 -10.56 -7.92
CA ARG A 89 21.32 -11.33 -6.68
C ARG A 89 22.20 -10.66 -5.62
N ASP A 90 22.98 -9.64 -6.00
CA ASP A 90 24.15 -9.21 -5.22
C ASP A 90 24.14 -7.73 -4.84
N TRP A 91 23.21 -6.93 -5.37
CA TRP A 91 23.08 -5.53 -5.01
C TRP A 91 22.86 -5.33 -3.51
N ASN A 92 23.35 -4.21 -2.96
CA ASN A 92 23.14 -3.86 -1.56
C ASN A 92 22.60 -2.44 -1.46
N VAL A 93 21.73 -2.21 -0.48
CA VAL A 93 21.31 -0.84 -0.12
C VAL A 93 22.53 -0.06 0.38
N MET A 94 22.57 1.25 0.10
CA MET A 94 23.60 2.14 0.63
C MET A 94 23.61 2.11 2.16
N LYS A 95 24.80 2.13 2.77
CA LYS A 95 24.94 2.21 4.23
C LYS A 95 24.84 3.66 4.70
N TYR A 96 24.43 3.86 5.95
CA TYR A 96 24.46 5.14 6.66
C TYR A 96 23.68 6.27 5.97
N MET A 97 22.45 5.98 5.51
CA MET A 97 21.57 7.01 4.97
C MET A 97 20.87 7.80 6.08
N ASN A 98 20.67 9.10 5.86
CA ASN A 98 19.70 9.89 6.62
C ASN A 98 18.27 9.67 6.08
N LYS A 99 17.26 10.20 6.77
CA LYS A 99 15.84 10.01 6.40
C LYS A 99 15.53 10.49 4.97
N GLU A 100 16.10 11.62 4.54
CA GLU A 100 15.87 12.15 3.18
C GLU A 100 16.47 11.25 2.10
N GLN A 101 17.71 10.79 2.29
CA GLN A 101 18.38 9.86 1.37
C GLN A 101 17.62 8.53 1.31
N ALA A 102 17.20 8.00 2.46
CA ALA A 102 16.39 6.78 2.53
C ALA A 102 15.07 6.94 1.77
N ALA A 103 14.40 8.08 1.89
CA ALA A 103 13.16 8.36 1.16
C ALA A 103 13.39 8.37 -0.37
N ARG A 104 14.45 9.06 -0.83
CA ARG A 104 14.80 9.11 -2.26
C ARG A 104 15.20 7.75 -2.82
N TRP A 105 15.97 6.98 -2.06
CA TRP A 105 16.39 5.62 -2.41
C TRP A 105 15.15 4.71 -2.54
N LEU A 106 14.31 4.65 -1.50
CA LEU A 106 13.11 3.81 -1.48
C LEU A 106 12.14 4.19 -2.60
N ARG A 107 11.90 5.49 -2.80
CA ARG A 107 11.04 5.99 -3.88
C ARG A 107 11.53 5.47 -5.23
N ALA A 108 12.81 5.66 -5.57
CA ALA A 108 13.37 5.22 -6.86
C ALA A 108 13.29 3.70 -7.03
N PHE A 109 13.60 2.94 -5.97
CA PHE A 109 13.54 1.49 -5.98
C PHE A 109 12.11 0.98 -6.22
N PHE A 110 11.13 1.46 -5.46
CA PHE A 110 9.72 1.08 -5.61
C PHE A 110 9.08 1.62 -6.91
N ASP A 111 9.56 2.75 -7.42
CA ASP A 111 9.14 3.27 -8.74
C ASP A 111 9.54 2.32 -9.89
N CYS A 112 10.59 1.52 -9.72
CA CYS A 112 11.02 0.49 -10.67
C CYS A 112 10.38 -0.86 -10.33
N GLU A 113 10.82 -1.52 -9.26
CA GLU A 113 10.46 -2.90 -8.88
C GLU A 113 9.06 -3.01 -8.25
N GLY A 114 8.59 -1.93 -7.64
CA GLY A 114 7.40 -1.96 -6.82
C GLY A 114 6.11 -2.14 -7.61
N TRP A 115 5.11 -2.72 -6.98
CA TRP A 115 3.75 -2.78 -7.48
C TRP A 115 2.77 -2.34 -6.40
N VAL A 116 1.62 -1.82 -6.83
CA VAL A 116 0.52 -1.44 -5.93
C VAL A 116 -0.69 -2.30 -6.24
N TRP A 117 -1.07 -3.13 -5.29
CA TRP A 117 -2.22 -4.01 -5.38
C TRP A 117 -3.42 -3.37 -4.69
N VAL A 118 -4.53 -3.21 -5.42
CA VAL A 118 -5.79 -2.69 -4.87
C VAL A 118 -6.93 -3.63 -5.22
N ARG A 119 -7.53 -4.24 -4.21
CA ARG A 119 -8.80 -4.96 -4.31
C ARG A 119 -9.78 -4.38 -3.30
N LYS A 120 -10.80 -3.68 -3.79
CA LYS A 120 -11.82 -3.00 -2.97
C LYS A 120 -12.39 -3.95 -1.90
N ALA A 121 -12.45 -3.46 -0.67
CA ALA A 121 -12.88 -4.19 0.53
C ALA A 121 -12.13 -5.50 0.86
N LYS A 122 -11.00 -5.77 0.19
CA LYS A 122 -10.14 -6.95 0.42
C LYS A 122 -8.69 -6.50 0.63
N ASN A 123 -7.78 -7.00 -0.21
CA ASN A 123 -6.34 -6.84 -0.05
C ASN A 123 -5.86 -5.55 -0.70
N ARG A 124 -4.99 -4.84 0.03
CA ARG A 124 -4.30 -3.64 -0.40
C ARG A 124 -2.86 -3.74 0.06
N ALA A 125 -1.93 -3.51 -0.84
CA ALA A 125 -0.52 -3.58 -0.51
C ALA A 125 0.31 -2.79 -1.51
N ILE A 126 1.43 -2.27 -1.03
CA ILE A 126 2.60 -2.03 -1.86
C ILE A 126 3.49 -3.26 -1.71
N GLY A 127 4.08 -3.75 -2.80
CA GLY A 127 5.04 -4.83 -2.69
C GLY A 127 6.10 -4.79 -3.77
N THR A 128 7.10 -5.63 -3.63
CA THR A 128 8.21 -5.80 -4.58
C THR A 128 8.69 -7.24 -4.49
N ASP A 129 9.08 -7.80 -5.63
CA ASP A 129 9.62 -9.17 -5.72
C ASP A 129 11.12 -9.08 -6.03
N SER A 130 11.94 -9.96 -5.46
CA SER A 130 13.36 -10.04 -5.84
C SER A 130 13.94 -11.42 -5.56
N VAL A 131 14.95 -11.79 -6.36
CA VAL A 131 15.85 -12.93 -6.10
C VAL A 131 16.90 -12.59 -5.04
N ASN A 132 17.16 -11.30 -4.78
CA ASN A 132 18.09 -10.85 -3.76
C ASN A 132 17.40 -10.73 -2.40
N HIS A 133 17.34 -11.86 -1.68
CA HIS A 133 16.71 -11.92 -0.36
C HIS A 133 17.38 -10.99 0.67
N LYS A 134 18.70 -10.86 0.61
CA LYS A 134 19.47 -9.96 1.49
C LYS A 134 19.12 -8.50 1.20
N GLY A 135 19.06 -8.13 -0.08
CA GLY A 135 18.64 -6.80 -0.52
C GLY A 135 17.23 -6.46 -0.05
N LEU A 136 16.27 -7.39 -0.18
CA LEU A 136 14.91 -7.19 0.35
C LEU A 136 14.89 -6.98 1.87
N GLN A 137 15.71 -7.72 2.62
CA GLN A 137 15.83 -7.50 4.06
C GLN A 137 16.40 -6.11 4.39
N GLN A 138 17.37 -5.63 3.62
CA GLN A 138 17.88 -4.27 3.78
C GLN A 138 16.82 -3.21 3.45
N VAL A 139 16.00 -3.43 2.42
CA VAL A 139 14.86 -2.55 2.09
C VAL A 139 13.83 -2.53 3.24
N ALA A 140 13.51 -3.68 3.83
CA ALA A 140 12.63 -3.78 4.99
C ALA A 140 13.18 -3.01 6.20
N ASN A 141 14.48 -3.18 6.49
CA ASN A 141 15.13 -2.45 7.57
C ASN A 141 15.08 -0.94 7.33
N LEU A 142 15.35 -0.49 6.11
CA LEU A 142 15.31 0.93 5.76
C LEU A 142 13.91 1.55 5.94
N LEU A 143 12.86 0.81 5.56
CA LEU A 143 11.46 1.20 5.79
C LEU A 143 11.13 1.31 7.29
N LYS A 144 11.63 0.35 8.09
CA LYS A 144 11.34 0.31 9.52
C LYS A 144 12.11 1.39 10.29
N GLU A 145 13.40 1.52 10.05
CA GLU A 145 14.31 2.38 10.83
C GLU A 145 14.04 3.88 10.59
N HIS A 146 13.74 4.29 9.35
CA HIS A 146 13.57 5.71 9.03
C HIS A 146 12.12 6.20 9.02
N PHE A 147 11.14 5.30 8.85
CA PHE A 147 9.75 5.68 8.62
C PHE A 147 8.75 4.94 9.52
N ASP A 148 9.23 4.01 10.35
CA ASP A 148 8.38 3.13 11.15
C ASP A 148 7.30 2.43 10.29
N ILE A 149 7.70 2.00 9.08
CA ILE A 149 6.87 1.24 8.16
C ILE A 149 7.18 -0.25 8.32
N SER A 150 6.16 -1.02 8.69
CA SER A 150 6.26 -2.45 8.91
C SER A 150 6.02 -3.23 7.62
N THR A 151 6.84 -4.27 7.40
CA THR A 151 6.81 -5.10 6.19
C THR A 151 6.67 -6.58 6.52
N SER A 152 6.12 -7.35 5.58
CA SER A 152 6.19 -8.82 5.60
C SER A 152 7.00 -9.28 4.40
N ILE A 153 8.01 -10.11 4.63
CA ILE A 153 8.76 -10.81 3.58
C ILE A 153 8.30 -12.26 3.55
N ARG A 154 7.99 -12.79 2.36
CA ARG A 154 7.58 -14.19 2.18
C ARG A 154 8.26 -14.78 0.94
N PRO A 155 8.87 -15.98 1.04
CA PRO A 155 9.34 -16.69 -0.14
C PRO A 155 8.16 -17.10 -1.03
N ARG A 156 8.37 -17.11 -2.34
CA ARG A 156 7.38 -17.66 -3.28
C ARG A 156 7.61 -19.15 -3.42
N SER A 157 6.54 -19.94 -3.33
CA SER A 157 6.65 -21.41 -3.34
C SER A 157 7.10 -21.99 -4.69
N ASN A 158 6.95 -21.23 -5.78
CA ASN A 158 7.16 -21.71 -7.14
C ASN A 158 8.40 -21.13 -7.83
N ARG A 159 9.16 -20.25 -7.17
CA ARG A 159 10.31 -19.54 -7.76
C ARG A 159 11.27 -19.14 -6.65
N ASP A 160 12.57 -19.10 -6.97
CA ASP A 160 13.64 -18.58 -6.11
C ASP A 160 13.58 -17.05 -5.98
N THR A 161 12.47 -16.56 -5.43
CA THR A 161 12.16 -15.14 -5.24
C THR A 161 11.41 -14.97 -3.94
N ALA A 162 11.61 -13.85 -3.25
CA ALA A 162 10.77 -13.43 -2.14
C ALA A 162 9.99 -12.17 -2.50
N THR A 163 8.85 -12.01 -1.85
CA THR A 163 7.99 -10.84 -1.94
C THR A 163 8.07 -10.09 -0.62
N LEU A 164 8.43 -8.80 -0.68
CA LEU A 164 8.25 -7.85 0.42
C LEU A 164 6.93 -7.12 0.20
N CYS A 165 6.09 -7.04 1.24
CA CYS A 165 4.83 -6.30 1.21
C CYS A 165 4.67 -5.35 2.40
N ILE A 166 4.10 -4.18 2.13
CA ILE A 166 3.59 -3.21 3.10
C ILE A 166 2.06 -3.34 3.12
N TYR A 167 1.49 -3.61 4.29
CA TYR A 167 0.04 -3.79 4.48
C TYR A 167 -0.51 -2.84 5.54
N GLY A 168 -1.82 -2.57 5.47
CA GLY A 168 -2.53 -1.77 6.48
C GLY A 168 -2.62 -0.30 6.10
N LYS A 169 -3.74 0.32 6.43
CA LYS A 169 -4.06 1.69 6.00
C LYS A 169 -2.98 2.68 6.46
N ASP A 170 -2.62 2.62 7.73
CA ASP A 170 -1.67 3.56 8.34
C ASP A 170 -0.27 3.43 7.74
N GLN A 171 0.15 2.21 7.41
CA GLN A 171 1.45 1.96 6.78
C GLN A 171 1.48 2.49 5.33
N LEU A 172 0.36 2.37 4.61
CA LEU A 172 0.22 2.91 3.26
C LEU A 172 0.17 4.44 3.26
N ILE A 173 -0.48 5.05 4.25
CA ILE A 173 -0.49 6.51 4.46
C ILE A 173 0.93 7.01 4.74
N LYS A 174 1.63 6.40 5.71
CA LYS A 174 3.04 6.72 6.00
C LYS A 174 3.91 6.63 4.74
N PHE A 175 3.74 5.57 3.94
CA PHE A 175 4.47 5.44 2.68
C PHE A 175 4.11 6.57 1.71
N GLU A 176 2.84 6.94 1.54
CA GLU A 176 2.44 8.03 0.63
C GLU A 176 3.05 9.38 1.04
N GLU A 177 3.01 9.68 2.34
CA GLU A 177 3.44 10.98 2.90
C GLU A 177 4.96 11.14 2.92
N GLU A 178 5.68 10.08 3.29
CA GLU A 178 7.13 10.16 3.57
C GLU A 178 8.01 9.74 2.38
N ILE A 179 7.51 8.88 1.49
CA ILE A 179 8.28 8.30 0.38
C ILE A 179 7.60 8.60 -0.97
N GLY A 180 6.35 8.18 -1.09
CA GLY A 180 5.51 8.34 -2.27
C GLY A 180 6.01 7.59 -3.51
N PHE A 181 5.38 7.90 -4.64
CA PHE A 181 5.80 7.43 -5.96
C PHE A 181 5.97 8.61 -6.90
N LEU A 182 7.02 8.58 -7.74
CA LEU A 182 7.10 9.46 -8.89
C LEU A 182 6.31 8.91 -10.08
N HIS A 183 6.25 7.58 -10.21
CA HIS A 183 5.53 6.88 -11.26
C HIS A 183 4.02 7.19 -11.18
N PRO A 184 3.43 7.84 -12.21
CA PRO A 184 2.06 8.38 -12.15
C PRO A 184 1.00 7.31 -11.86
N PHE A 185 1.11 6.14 -12.52
CA PHE A 185 0.18 5.03 -12.28
C PHE A 185 0.26 4.48 -10.84
N LYS A 186 1.46 4.19 -10.32
CA LYS A 186 1.67 3.69 -8.96
C LYS A 186 1.18 4.70 -7.91
N LYS A 187 1.47 6.00 -8.11
CA LYS A 187 0.95 7.10 -7.29
C LYS A 187 -0.58 7.12 -7.24
N LYS A 188 -1.24 7.04 -8.39
CA LYS A 188 -2.72 6.98 -8.48
C LYS A 188 -3.27 5.75 -7.76
N ARG A 189 -2.66 4.58 -7.95
CA ARG A 189 -3.11 3.34 -7.30
C ARG A 189 -2.91 3.36 -5.79
N LEU A 190 -1.85 3.99 -5.28
CA LEU A 190 -1.63 4.11 -3.84
C LEU A 190 -2.78 4.91 -3.20
N ARG A 191 -3.15 6.05 -3.79
CA ARG A 191 -4.29 6.86 -3.34
C ARG A 191 -5.60 6.06 -3.33
N GLU A 192 -5.90 5.38 -4.44
CA GLU A 192 -7.08 4.53 -4.53
C GLU A 192 -7.07 3.43 -3.44
N SER A 193 -5.89 2.89 -3.12
CA SER A 193 -5.76 1.89 -2.06
C SER A 193 -6.18 2.46 -0.70
N ILE A 194 -5.75 3.68 -0.36
CA ILE A 194 -6.01 4.35 0.92
C ILE A 194 -7.47 4.79 1.02
N GLU A 195 -8.02 5.40 -0.03
CA GLU A 195 -9.39 5.92 -0.07
C GLU A 195 -10.45 4.83 0.00
N THR A 196 -10.16 3.65 -0.56
CA THR A 196 -11.15 2.57 -0.59
C THR A 196 -11.26 1.80 0.74
N TYR A 197 -10.45 2.12 1.76
CA TYR A 197 -10.64 1.54 3.09
C TYR A 197 -12.02 1.93 3.64
N VAL A 198 -12.75 0.93 4.15
CA VAL A 198 -14.06 1.17 4.75
C VAL A 198 -13.87 2.03 5.99
N ASN A 199 -14.54 3.19 6.03
CA ASN A 199 -14.68 3.94 7.27
C ASN A 199 -15.74 3.24 8.13
N TYR A 200 -15.31 2.70 9.27
CA TYR A 200 -16.19 2.00 10.19
C TYR A 200 -16.87 2.94 11.19
N ASN A 201 -16.39 4.17 11.36
CA ASN A 201 -17.08 5.16 12.18
C ASN A 201 -18.37 5.58 11.46
N TRP A 202 -19.50 5.48 12.16
CA TRP A 202 -20.76 5.99 11.64
C TRP A 202 -20.86 7.49 11.92
N ASP A 203 -21.30 8.25 10.91
CA ASP A 203 -21.47 9.69 11.01
C ASP A 203 -22.87 10.03 11.56
N PHE A 204 -22.93 10.32 12.86
CA PHE A 204 -24.16 10.69 13.55
C PHE A 204 -24.50 12.18 13.44
N SER A 205 -23.72 13.00 12.72
CA SER A 205 -23.97 14.45 12.60
C SER A 205 -25.32 14.79 11.96
N LYS A 206 -25.86 13.88 11.16
CA LYS A 206 -27.16 14.00 10.48
C LYS A 206 -28.27 13.20 11.16
N GLY A 207 -28.06 12.78 12.41
CA GLY A 207 -28.99 11.97 13.20
C GLY A 207 -28.88 10.47 12.94
N SER A 208 -29.29 9.68 13.95
CA SER A 208 -29.18 8.23 13.96
C SER A 208 -30.09 7.54 12.93
N ASN A 209 -31.25 8.11 12.61
CA ASN A 209 -32.29 7.47 11.78
C ASN A 209 -31.79 7.04 10.40
N LYS A 210 -31.01 7.89 9.72
CA LYS A 210 -30.47 7.55 8.40
C LYS A 210 -29.53 6.33 8.47
N ILE A 211 -28.64 6.32 9.45
CA ILE A 211 -27.72 5.20 9.69
C ILE A 211 -28.51 3.93 10.01
N ILE A 212 -29.51 4.05 10.89
CA ILE A 212 -30.36 2.94 11.30
C ILE A 212 -31.05 2.32 10.08
N LYS A 213 -31.72 3.11 9.23
CA LYS A 213 -32.35 2.61 8.00
C LYS A 213 -31.38 1.90 7.06
N GLU A 214 -30.21 2.50 6.83
CA GLU A 214 -29.19 1.95 5.92
C GLU A 214 -28.58 0.64 6.42
N LYS A 215 -28.38 0.50 7.75
CA LYS A 215 -27.65 -0.60 8.37
C LYS A 215 -28.55 -1.70 8.93
N ALA A 216 -29.79 -1.38 9.32
CA ALA A 216 -30.73 -2.33 9.89
C ALA A 216 -31.07 -3.43 8.88
N ARG A 217 -31.06 -4.66 9.36
CA ARG A 217 -31.48 -5.84 8.60
C ARG A 217 -32.48 -6.63 9.42
N THR A 218 -33.56 -7.03 8.79
CA THR A 218 -34.59 -7.86 9.41
C THR A 218 -34.25 -9.33 9.23
N ARG A 219 -34.57 -10.17 10.22
CA ARG A 219 -34.40 -11.63 10.20
C ARG A 219 -35.63 -12.30 10.81
N LYS A 220 -35.93 -13.52 10.36
CA LYS A 220 -36.98 -14.35 10.95
C LYS A 220 -36.53 -14.98 12.28
N PRO A 221 -37.46 -15.17 13.25
CA PRO A 221 -38.75 -14.49 13.37
C PRO A 221 -38.58 -13.08 13.98
N TYR A 222 -39.26 -12.08 13.42
CA TYR A 222 -39.42 -10.71 13.96
C TYR A 222 -38.18 -10.10 14.66
N THR A 223 -37.00 -10.22 14.05
CA THR A 223 -35.76 -9.69 14.61
C THR A 223 -35.25 -8.56 13.73
N VAL A 224 -34.82 -7.45 14.34
CA VAL A 224 -34.04 -6.40 13.67
C VAL A 224 -32.62 -6.45 14.22
N ARG A 225 -31.62 -6.42 13.33
CA ARG A 225 -30.21 -6.41 13.70
C ARG A 225 -29.41 -5.34 12.98
N LEU A 226 -28.42 -4.80 13.68
CA LEU A 226 -27.36 -3.96 13.14
C LEU A 226 -26.02 -4.57 13.51
N MET A 227 -25.04 -4.50 12.60
CA MET A 227 -23.70 -5.02 12.82
C MET A 227 -22.66 -3.91 12.63
N SER A 228 -21.70 -3.84 13.54
CA SER A 228 -20.57 -2.91 13.49
C SER A 228 -19.33 -3.59 14.05
N ILE A 229 -18.15 -3.25 13.54
CA ILE A 229 -16.90 -3.69 14.18
C ILE A 229 -16.54 -2.81 15.39
N LEU A 230 -17.10 -1.60 15.47
CA LEU A 230 -16.94 -0.67 16.59
C LEU A 230 -18.18 -0.78 17.48
N LYS A 231 -17.98 -1.01 18.78
CA LYS A 231 -19.07 -1.16 19.76
C LYS A 231 -19.79 0.18 19.99
N GLU A 232 -19.03 1.26 19.97
CA GLU A 232 -19.46 2.63 20.25
C GLU A 232 -20.56 3.09 19.28
N ASN A 233 -20.47 2.68 18.01
CA ASN A 233 -21.53 2.91 17.02
C ASN A 233 -22.86 2.30 17.47
N LEU A 234 -22.84 1.08 18.02
CA LEU A 234 -24.04 0.39 18.46
C LEU A 234 -24.53 0.89 19.80
N ASP A 235 -23.63 1.29 20.71
CA ASP A 235 -23.99 1.91 21.98
C ASP A 235 -24.79 3.20 21.74
N ARG A 236 -24.36 4.05 20.78
CA ARG A 236 -25.12 5.24 20.38
C ARG A 236 -26.48 4.92 19.78
N VAL A 237 -26.54 3.94 18.87
CA VAL A 237 -27.84 3.51 18.32
C VAL A 237 -28.74 2.95 19.40
N LYS A 238 -28.20 2.19 20.36
CA LYS A 238 -28.98 1.66 21.48
C LYS A 238 -29.63 2.77 22.31
N GLN A 239 -28.86 3.81 22.66
CA GLN A 239 -29.37 4.98 23.38
C GLN A 239 -30.51 5.66 22.61
N GLU A 240 -30.39 5.79 21.29
CA GLU A 240 -31.48 6.32 20.45
C GLU A 240 -32.70 5.39 20.44
N LEU A 241 -32.51 4.08 20.34
CA LEU A 241 -33.63 3.13 20.35
C LEU A 241 -34.42 3.16 21.66
N GLU A 242 -33.73 3.39 22.78
CA GLU A 242 -34.35 3.55 24.10
C GLU A 242 -35.32 4.74 24.12
N THR A 243 -35.05 5.84 23.41
CA THR A 243 -35.97 6.99 23.31
C THR A 243 -37.27 6.66 22.54
N PHE A 244 -37.23 5.64 21.69
CA PHE A 244 -38.41 5.10 21.00
C PHE A 244 -39.09 3.95 21.76
N GLY A 245 -38.62 3.64 22.97
CA GLY A 245 -39.11 2.51 23.77
C GLY A 245 -38.81 1.15 23.12
N ILE A 246 -37.77 1.07 22.29
CA ILE A 246 -37.35 -0.14 21.60
C ILE A 246 -36.24 -0.82 22.41
N GLU A 247 -36.53 -2.01 22.92
CA GLU A 247 -35.53 -2.80 23.63
C GLU A 247 -34.55 -3.46 22.66
N SER A 248 -33.26 -3.37 22.98
CA SER A 248 -32.21 -4.01 22.19
C SER A 248 -31.03 -4.49 23.04
N LYS A 249 -30.34 -5.52 22.54
CA LYS A 249 -29.17 -6.13 23.19
C LYS A 249 -27.98 -6.08 22.25
N ILE A 250 -26.82 -5.68 22.76
CA ILE A 250 -25.55 -5.72 22.04
C ILE A 250 -24.79 -6.97 22.47
N ARG A 251 -24.36 -7.78 21.49
CA ARG A 251 -23.51 -8.95 21.70
C ARG A 251 -22.22 -8.85 20.90
N LYS A 252 -21.13 -9.34 21.48
CA LYS A 252 -19.88 -9.60 20.76
C LYS A 252 -20.03 -10.90 19.98
N ALA A 253 -19.57 -10.91 18.74
CA ALA A 253 -19.56 -12.08 17.88
C ALA A 253 -18.21 -12.18 17.16
N VAL A 254 -17.87 -13.39 16.75
CA VAL A 254 -16.64 -13.68 16.00
C VAL A 254 -17.07 -14.33 14.70
N ASN A 255 -16.61 -13.79 13.56
CA ASN A 255 -16.94 -14.37 12.26
C ASN A 255 -16.08 -15.62 12.00
N GLY A 256 -16.37 -16.34 10.91
CA GLY A 256 -15.60 -17.53 10.52
C GLY A 256 -14.12 -17.30 10.20
N GLN A 257 -13.65 -16.04 10.23
CA GLN A 257 -12.25 -15.65 10.04
C GLN A 257 -11.58 -15.18 11.35
N GLY A 258 -12.22 -15.38 12.50
CA GLY A 258 -11.69 -14.94 13.80
C GLY A 258 -11.82 -13.44 14.07
N ARG A 259 -12.47 -12.66 13.19
CA ARG A 259 -12.65 -11.21 13.40
C ARG A 259 -13.81 -10.94 14.33
N ILE A 260 -13.54 -10.10 15.32
CA ILE A 260 -14.54 -9.61 16.25
C ILE A 260 -15.44 -8.58 15.56
N TYR A 261 -16.74 -8.68 15.80
CA TYR A 261 -17.72 -7.65 15.51
C TYR A 261 -18.78 -7.64 16.62
N TYR A 262 -19.60 -6.61 16.62
CA TYR A 262 -20.70 -6.44 17.55
C TYR A 262 -22.02 -6.46 16.77
N GLU A 263 -23.04 -7.04 17.38
CA GLU A 263 -24.39 -7.09 16.84
C GLU A 263 -25.36 -6.51 17.87
N LEU A 264 -26.10 -5.48 17.45
CA LEU A 264 -27.27 -4.99 18.17
C LEU A 264 -28.48 -5.73 17.61
N SER A 265 -29.25 -6.37 18.48
CA SER A 265 -30.45 -7.11 18.10
C SER A 265 -31.64 -6.65 18.94
N SER A 266 -32.79 -6.43 18.27
CA SER A 266 -34.09 -6.19 18.88
C SER A 266 -35.02 -7.32 18.46
N TYR A 267 -35.72 -7.92 19.42
CA TYR A 267 -36.51 -9.14 19.23
C TYR A 267 -37.97 -8.90 19.53
N GLY A 268 -38.84 -9.64 18.85
CA GLY A 268 -40.28 -9.67 19.14
C GLY A 268 -41.09 -8.79 18.19
N ARG A 269 -42.36 -9.16 18.03
CA ARG A 269 -43.28 -8.48 17.13
C ARG A 269 -43.56 -7.04 17.57
N GLU A 270 -43.76 -6.82 18.87
CA GLU A 270 -44.01 -5.48 19.43
C GLU A 270 -42.87 -4.51 19.14
N ASN A 271 -41.61 -4.95 19.36
CA ASN A 271 -40.46 -4.14 19.00
C ASN A 271 -40.45 -3.88 17.49
N LEU A 272 -40.64 -4.90 16.65
CA LEU A 272 -40.67 -4.73 15.19
C LEU A 272 -41.72 -3.69 14.74
N ASP A 273 -42.89 -3.67 15.38
CA ASP A 273 -43.93 -2.69 15.08
C ASP A 273 -43.51 -1.28 15.54
N LYS A 274 -42.78 -1.12 16.67
CA LYS A 274 -42.16 0.15 17.07
C LYS A 274 -41.08 0.63 16.09
N TRP A 275 -40.29 -0.29 15.53
CA TRP A 275 -39.30 0.04 14.50
C TRP A 275 -39.97 0.60 13.23
N LEU A 276 -41.15 0.11 12.88
CA LEU A 276 -41.97 0.62 11.78
C LEU A 276 -42.59 1.97 12.09
N SER A 277 -43.24 2.12 13.25
CA SER A 277 -43.98 3.33 13.60
C SER A 277 -43.07 4.56 13.72
N ASN A 278 -41.82 4.36 14.09
CA ASN A 278 -40.80 5.41 14.18
C ASN A 278 -40.00 5.60 12.88
N ASP A 279 -40.41 4.98 11.77
CA ASP A 279 -39.75 5.07 10.47
C ASP A 279 -38.24 4.77 10.57
N LEU A 280 -37.88 3.70 11.29
CA LEU A 280 -36.48 3.25 11.43
C LEU A 280 -36.14 2.12 10.44
N ILE A 281 -37.16 1.45 9.92
CA ILE A 281 -37.10 0.44 8.86
C ILE A 281 -38.30 0.57 7.94
N SER A 282 -38.13 0.20 6.68
CA SER A 282 -39.19 0.23 5.67
C SER A 282 -40.10 -1.00 5.72
N GLU A 283 -41.34 -0.87 5.25
CA GLU A 283 -42.26 -1.99 5.09
C GLU A 283 -41.71 -3.09 4.17
N GLU A 284 -40.96 -2.71 3.12
CA GLU A 284 -40.32 -3.65 2.19
C GLU A 284 -39.32 -4.57 2.91
N GLN A 285 -38.58 -4.05 3.88
CA GLN A 285 -37.66 -4.84 4.69
C GLN A 285 -38.41 -5.88 5.55
N ILE A 286 -39.70 -5.68 5.84
CA ILE A 286 -40.49 -6.55 6.72
C ILE A 286 -41.33 -7.57 5.94
N LYS A 287 -41.69 -7.29 4.67
CA LYS A 287 -42.39 -8.26 3.80
C LYS A 287 -41.69 -9.62 3.77
N LYS A 288 -40.35 -9.65 3.84
CA LYS A 288 -39.52 -10.87 3.89
C LYS A 288 -39.63 -11.67 5.19
N VAL A 289 -40.06 -11.04 6.29
CA VAL A 289 -40.20 -11.67 7.61
C VAL A 289 -41.63 -12.18 7.84
N LYS A 290 -42.64 -11.46 7.34
CA LYS A 290 -44.07 -11.80 7.48
C LYS A 290 -44.58 -12.86 6.47
N SER A 291 -43.84 -13.17 5.40
CA SER A 291 -44.25 -14.18 4.40
C SER A 291 -43.91 -15.62 4.82
N LYS A 292 -44.91 -16.51 4.76
CA LYS A 292 -45.03 -17.90 5.26
C LYS A 292 -45.49 -18.01 6.72
N LYS A 293 -46.82 -17.95 6.90
CA LYS A 293 -47.53 -18.98 7.67
C LYS A 293 -47.36 -20.31 6.96
#